data_AF-A0A2I3HCI2-F1
#
_entry.id   AF-A0A2I3HCI2-F1
#
_cell.length_a   1.000
_cell.length_b   1.000
_cell.length_c   1.000
_cell.angle_alpha   90.00
_cell.angle_beta   90.00
_cell.angle_gamma   90.00
#
_symmetry.space_group_name_H-M   'P 1'
#
loop_
_entity.id
_entity.type
_entity.pdbx_description
1 polymer ?
#
loop_
_entity_poly.entity_id
_entity_poly.type
_entity_poly.pdbx_seq_one_letter_code
_entity_poly.pdbx_strand_id
1 'polypeptide(L)'
;MPLAVMAKSAFNNQEFEAPGGIATPPVYGQLLALYLLHNDTNNARYLWKRIPPAIKSANSELGGIWSVGQRIWQRDFPGIYTTINTHQWSETVQPIMEAVKADSTTRMVLPRKPVAGALDVSSNKFIPLSEPAPVPPIPNEQQLARLTDYVAFLEN
;
A
#
# COMPACT_ATOMS: atom_id res chain seq x y z
N MET A 1 -2.00 -19.59 1.67
CA MET A 1 -1.69 -18.45 2.56
C MET A 1 -0.34 -17.89 2.13
N PRO A 2 -0.20 -16.63 1.71
CA PRO A 2 1.02 -16.20 1.02
C PRO A 2 2.11 -15.84 2.04
N LEU A 3 3.32 -16.35 1.79
CA LEU A 3 4.56 -16.21 2.59
C LEU A 3 4.90 -14.75 2.97
N ALA A 4 4.43 -13.77 2.18
CA ALA A 4 4.62 -12.35 2.44
C ALA A 4 3.89 -11.85 3.71
N VAL A 5 2.73 -12.42 4.04
CA VAL A 5 1.97 -12.05 5.25
C VAL A 5 2.68 -12.56 6.51
N MET A 6 3.27 -13.75 6.43
CA MET A 6 4.09 -14.33 7.52
C MET A 6 5.40 -13.56 7.73
N ALA A 7 6.04 -13.09 6.65
CA ALA A 7 7.24 -12.26 6.77
C ALA A 7 6.95 -10.92 7.46
N LYS A 8 5.80 -10.29 7.15
CA LYS A 8 5.38 -9.02 7.78
C LYS A 8 5.02 -9.21 9.26
N SER A 9 4.34 -10.29 9.62
CA SER A 9 4.01 -10.59 11.02
C SER A 9 5.25 -11.00 11.82
N ALA A 10 6.18 -11.75 11.24
CA ALA A 10 7.46 -12.10 11.87
C ALA A 10 8.30 -10.86 12.17
N PHE A 11 8.35 -9.89 11.24
CA PHE A 11 9.10 -8.66 11.43
C PHE A 11 8.46 -7.72 12.46
N ASN A 12 7.13 -7.67 12.50
CA ASN A 12 6.39 -6.90 13.51
C ASN A 12 6.64 -7.44 14.93
N ASN A 13 6.82 -8.75 15.06
CA ASN A 13 7.22 -9.39 16.32
C ASN A 13 8.70 -9.12 16.64
N GLN A 14 9.57 -8.98 15.63
CA GLN A 14 10.99 -8.63 15.83
C GLN A 14 11.18 -7.17 16.28
N GLU A 15 10.29 -6.25 15.90
CA GLU A 15 10.22 -4.89 16.49
C GLU A 15 9.76 -4.91 17.96
N PHE A 16 8.93 -5.89 18.36
CA PHE A 16 8.40 -6.03 19.72
C PHE A 16 9.35 -6.78 20.67
N GLU A 17 10.11 -7.75 20.15
CA GLU A 17 11.06 -8.58 20.92
C GLU A 17 12.51 -8.07 20.88
N ALA A 18 12.82 -7.00 20.16
CA ALA A 18 14.17 -6.44 20.15
C ALA A 18 14.53 -5.87 21.55
N PRO A 19 15.62 -6.35 22.18
CA PRO A 19 16.01 -5.92 23.52
C PRO A 19 16.34 -4.42 23.51
N GLY A 20 15.43 -3.61 24.06
CA GLY A 20 15.58 -2.16 24.18
C GLY A 20 14.62 -1.32 23.33
N GLY A 21 13.71 -1.90 22.56
CA GLY A 21 12.68 -1.14 21.80
C GLY A 21 13.23 -0.30 20.65
N ILE A 22 14.49 -0.52 20.27
CA ILE A 22 15.17 0.11 19.11
C ILE A 22 15.77 -1.03 18.28
N ALA A 23 15.21 -1.27 17.10
CA ALA A 23 15.72 -2.29 16.18
C ALA A 23 17.06 -1.85 15.57
N THR A 24 17.83 -2.80 15.04
CA THR A 24 19.12 -2.48 14.41
C THR A 24 18.90 -1.65 13.12
N PRO A 25 19.81 -0.74 12.76
CA PRO A 25 19.69 0.09 11.55
C PRO A 25 19.33 -0.64 10.23
N PRO A 26 19.86 -1.84 9.92
CA PRO A 26 19.47 -2.58 8.70
C PRO A 26 18.05 -3.16 8.77
N VAL A 27 17.56 -3.47 9.97
CA VAL A 27 16.21 -4.02 10.19
C VAL A 27 15.14 -2.97 9.85
N TYR A 28 15.37 -1.70 10.18
CA TYR A 28 14.49 -0.61 9.76
C TYR A 28 14.40 -0.46 8.22
N GLY A 29 15.50 -0.68 7.51
CA GLY A 29 15.52 -0.64 6.04
C GLY A 29 14.65 -1.72 5.42
N GLN A 30 14.80 -2.96 5.90
CA GLN A 30 13.99 -4.08 5.45
C GLN A 30 12.50 -3.88 5.76
N LEU A 31 12.16 -3.41 6.97
CA LEU A 31 10.77 -3.15 7.34
C LEU A 31 10.12 -2.07 6.45
N LEU A 32 10.84 -0.98 6.20
CA LEU A 32 10.37 0.10 5.34
C LEU A 32 10.15 -0.39 3.90
N ALA A 33 11.09 -1.18 3.37
CA ALA A 33 10.97 -1.81 2.05
C ALA A 33 9.76 -2.76 1.97
N LEU A 34 9.49 -3.55 3.01
CA LEU A 34 8.32 -4.42 3.08
C LEU A 34 7.00 -3.65 3.11
N TYR A 35 6.94 -2.49 3.76
CA TYR A 35 5.74 -1.64 3.70
C TYR A 35 5.50 -1.09 2.28
N LEU A 36 6.57 -0.74 1.57
CA LEU A 36 6.50 -0.26 0.18
C LEU A 36 5.97 -1.34 -0.76
N LEU A 37 6.42 -2.58 -0.60
CA LEU A 37 5.93 -3.73 -1.37
C LEU A 37 4.43 -3.99 -1.17
N HIS A 38 3.93 -3.84 0.05
CA HIS A 38 2.50 -3.98 0.35
C HIS A 38 1.66 -2.76 -0.05
N ASN A 39 2.29 -1.73 -0.64
CA ASN A 39 1.65 -0.46 -0.99
C ASN A 39 1.04 0.26 0.25
N ASP A 40 1.58 0.02 1.45
CA ASP A 40 1.19 0.67 2.71
C ASP A 40 2.04 1.92 2.96
N THR A 41 1.93 2.90 2.08
CA THR A 41 2.70 4.16 2.17
C THR A 41 2.43 4.94 3.46
N ASN A 42 1.23 4.81 4.03
CA ASN A 42 0.87 5.46 5.31
C ASN A 42 1.70 4.89 6.47
N ASN A 43 1.78 3.57 6.59
CA ASN A 43 2.56 2.92 7.65
C ASN A 43 4.06 3.18 7.46
N ALA A 44 4.54 3.16 6.21
CA ALA A 44 5.91 3.56 5.88
C ALA A 44 6.23 4.98 6.38
N ARG A 45 5.29 5.93 6.21
CA ARG A 45 5.45 7.32 6.68
C ARG A 45 5.47 7.41 8.21
N TYR A 46 4.60 6.68 8.90
CA TYR A 46 4.60 6.63 10.36
C TYR A 46 5.89 6.01 10.89
N LEU A 47 6.38 4.94 10.26
CA LEU A 47 7.66 4.33 10.58
C LEU A 47 8.80 5.35 10.40
N TRP A 48 8.86 6.02 9.24
CA TRP A 48 9.90 7.04 8.97
C TRP A 48 9.91 8.17 9.99
N LYS A 49 8.74 8.58 10.50
CA LYS A 49 8.64 9.58 11.57
C LYS A 49 9.16 9.07 12.93
N ARG A 50 8.97 7.78 13.22
CA ARG A 50 9.41 7.15 14.49
C ARG A 50 10.92 6.94 14.56
N ILE A 51 11.58 6.74 13.41
CA ILE A 51 13.02 6.45 13.37
C ILE A 51 13.84 7.68 13.83
N PRO A 52 14.70 7.54 14.86
CA PRO A 52 15.56 8.63 15.34
C PRO A 52 16.52 9.15 14.27
N PRO A 53 16.89 10.45 14.31
CA PRO A 53 17.82 11.03 13.33
C PRO A 53 19.19 10.33 13.32
N ALA A 54 19.65 9.83 14.48
CA ALA A 54 20.90 9.07 14.57
C ALA A 54 20.94 7.84 13.63
N ILE A 55 19.81 7.13 13.51
CA ILE A 55 19.69 5.95 12.64
C ILE A 55 19.59 6.36 11.16
N LYS A 56 18.91 7.49 10.88
CA LYS A 56 18.80 8.04 9.52
C LYS A 56 20.16 8.50 8.97
N SER A 57 20.99 9.10 9.82
CA SER A 57 22.34 9.51 9.44
C SER A 57 23.31 8.33 9.35
N ALA A 58 23.08 7.26 10.12
CA ALA A 58 23.92 6.05 10.11
C ALA A 58 23.70 5.18 8.85
N ASN A 59 22.54 5.25 8.21
CA ASN A 59 22.23 4.45 7.02
C ASN A 59 21.65 5.32 5.89
N SER A 60 22.48 5.59 4.88
CA SER A 60 22.10 6.32 3.68
C SER A 60 21.09 5.57 2.80
N GLU A 61 21.05 4.23 2.85
CA GLU A 61 20.05 3.42 2.14
C GLU A 61 18.64 3.76 2.63
N LEU A 62 18.46 3.99 3.93
CA LEU A 62 17.16 4.27 4.54
C LEU A 62 16.51 5.53 3.92
N GLY A 63 17.31 6.56 3.65
CA GLY A 63 16.86 7.76 2.94
C GLY A 63 16.48 7.48 1.49
N GLY A 64 17.22 6.61 0.81
CA GLY A 64 16.89 6.13 -0.53
C GLY A 64 15.55 5.37 -0.56
N ILE A 65 15.34 4.45 0.38
CA ILE A 65 14.10 3.67 0.51
C ILE A 65 12.91 4.62 0.72
N TRP A 66 13.05 5.62 1.60
CA TRP A 66 12.02 6.62 1.80
C TRP A 66 11.76 7.47 0.55
N SER A 67 12.81 7.84 -0.20
CA SER A 67 12.68 8.59 -1.46
C SER A 67 11.87 7.81 -2.51
N VAL A 68 12.09 6.50 -2.62
CA VAL A 68 11.25 5.61 -3.44
C VAL A 68 9.79 5.66 -2.96
N GLY A 69 9.57 5.60 -1.65
CA GLY A 69 8.23 5.71 -1.06
C GLY A 69 7.51 7.03 -1.33
N GLN A 70 8.24 8.14 -1.36
CA GLN A 70 7.69 9.43 -1.74
C GLN A 70 7.19 9.41 -3.19
N ARG A 71 7.95 8.81 -4.11
CA ARG A 71 7.54 8.70 -5.52
C ARG A 71 6.35 7.77 -5.73
N ILE A 72 6.28 6.65 -4.99
CA ILE A 72 5.10 5.77 -4.97
C ILE A 72 3.87 6.55 -4.47
N TRP A 73 4.03 7.37 -3.44
CA TRP A 73 2.95 8.19 -2.90
C TRP A 73 2.47 9.26 -3.88
N GLN A 74 3.39 9.90 -4.60
CA GLN A 74 3.08 10.86 -5.69
C GLN A 74 2.56 10.19 -6.97
N ARG A 75 2.55 8.85 -7.02
CA ARG A 75 2.26 8.04 -8.22
C ARG A 75 3.15 8.41 -9.42
N ASP A 76 4.36 8.89 -9.14
CA ASP A 76 5.37 9.20 -10.14
C ASP A 76 6.09 7.91 -10.56
N PHE A 77 5.45 7.15 -11.46
CA PHE A 77 5.98 5.87 -11.93
C PHE A 77 7.36 5.99 -12.56
N PRO A 78 7.63 6.91 -13.51
CA PRO A 78 8.96 7.07 -14.10
C PRO A 78 10.03 7.36 -13.04
N GLY A 79 9.72 8.24 -12.09
CA GLY A 79 10.65 8.58 -11.04
C GLY A 79 11.00 7.39 -10.14
N ILE A 80 10.07 6.46 -9.87
CA ILE A 80 10.35 5.25 -9.07
C ILE A 80 11.56 4.50 -9.66
N TYR A 81 11.56 4.23 -10.97
CA TYR A 81 12.67 3.54 -11.65
C TYR A 81 13.98 4.30 -11.50
N THR A 82 13.95 5.62 -11.69
CA THR A 82 15.14 6.45 -11.53
C THR A 82 15.72 6.31 -10.12
N THR A 83 14.91 6.51 -9.06
CA THR A 83 15.40 6.38 -7.67
C THR A 83 15.95 4.99 -7.36
N ILE A 84 15.29 3.95 -7.85
CA ILE A 84 15.70 2.55 -7.63
C ILE A 84 17.04 2.27 -8.30
N ASN A 85 17.26 2.79 -9.50
CA ASN A 85 18.52 2.59 -10.22
C ASN A 85 19.64 3.54 -9.75
N THR A 86 19.31 4.65 -9.09
CA THR A 86 20.32 5.62 -8.58
C THR A 86 20.96 5.17 -7.27
N HIS A 87 20.25 4.43 -6.42
CA HIS A 87 20.77 4.00 -5.12
C HIS A 87 21.29 2.56 -5.18
N GLN A 88 22.42 2.29 -4.54
CA GLN A 88 22.90 0.94 -4.28
C GLN A 88 22.10 0.37 -3.09
N TRP A 89 21.51 -0.81 -3.26
CA TRP A 89 20.74 -1.49 -2.21
C TRP A 89 21.53 -2.68 -1.67
N SER A 90 21.47 -2.91 -0.37
CA SER A 90 21.94 -4.15 0.26
C SER A 90 21.22 -5.38 -0.31
N GLU A 91 21.89 -6.54 -0.31
CA GLU A 91 21.38 -7.80 -0.89
C GLU A 91 20.00 -8.22 -0.35
N THR A 92 19.65 -7.78 0.85
CA THR A 92 18.34 -8.05 1.46
C THR A 92 17.22 -7.13 0.98
N VAL A 93 17.54 -5.89 0.61
CA VAL A 93 16.56 -4.87 0.16
C VAL A 93 16.42 -4.89 -1.36
N GLN A 94 17.48 -5.27 -2.08
CA GLN A 94 17.49 -5.39 -3.53
C GLN A 94 16.30 -6.19 -4.11
N PRO A 95 16.00 -7.44 -3.67
CA PRO A 95 14.87 -8.20 -4.21
C PRO A 95 13.51 -7.54 -3.90
N ILE A 96 13.41 -6.81 -2.78
CA ILE A 96 12.19 -6.09 -2.41
C ILE A 96 11.98 -4.90 -3.35
N MET A 97 13.04 -4.16 -3.67
CA MET A 97 12.99 -3.02 -4.60
C MET A 97 12.67 -3.45 -6.03
N GLU A 98 13.19 -4.59 -6.47
CA GLU A 98 12.80 -5.17 -7.76
C GLU A 98 11.32 -5.55 -7.79
N ALA A 99 10.81 -6.16 -6.71
CA ALA A 99 9.38 -6.47 -6.60
C ALA A 99 8.51 -5.21 -6.57
N VAL A 100 8.94 -4.14 -5.89
CA VAL A 100 8.29 -2.82 -5.91
C VAL A 100 8.27 -2.23 -7.32
N LYS A 101 9.38 -2.31 -8.05
CA LYS A 101 9.49 -1.88 -9.46
C LYS A 101 8.56 -2.68 -10.38
N ALA A 102 8.46 -3.98 -10.16
CA ALA A 102 7.54 -4.85 -10.90
C ALA A 102 6.08 -4.48 -10.61
N ASP A 103 5.67 -4.35 -9.34
CA ASP A 103 4.31 -3.93 -8.96
C ASP A 103 3.97 -2.54 -9.52
N SER A 104 4.94 -1.62 -9.51
CA SER A 104 4.81 -0.28 -10.11
C SER A 104 4.54 -0.35 -11.61
N THR A 105 5.27 -1.20 -12.33
CA THR A 105 5.06 -1.47 -13.77
C THR A 105 3.67 -2.05 -14.00
N THR A 106 3.32 -3.10 -13.25
CA THR A 106 2.03 -3.76 -13.37
C THR A 106 0.89 -2.79 -13.12
N ARG A 107 1.02 -1.87 -12.17
CA ARG A 107 0.01 -0.83 -11.88
C ARG A 107 -0.07 0.27 -12.94
N MET A 108 1.03 0.55 -13.62
CA MET A 108 1.06 1.48 -14.76
C MET A 108 0.34 0.87 -15.96
N VAL A 109 0.57 -0.42 -16.24
CA VAL A 109 0.00 -1.14 -17.40
C VAL A 109 -1.42 -1.63 -17.12
N LEU A 110 -1.70 -2.00 -15.88
CA LEU A 110 -2.99 -2.45 -15.38
C LEU A 110 -3.35 -1.60 -14.16
N PRO A 111 -4.05 -0.47 -14.36
CA PRO A 111 -4.77 0.18 -13.28
C PRO A 111 -5.58 -0.92 -12.60
N ARG A 112 -5.53 -1.02 -11.26
CA ARG A 112 -6.39 -1.95 -10.53
C ARG A 112 -7.78 -1.82 -11.12
N LYS A 113 -8.28 -2.92 -11.72
CA LYS A 113 -9.61 -2.93 -12.34
C LYS A 113 -10.56 -2.24 -11.36
N PRO A 114 -11.35 -1.24 -11.80
CA PRO A 114 -12.45 -0.79 -10.97
C PRO A 114 -13.23 -2.05 -10.58
N VAL A 115 -13.66 -2.10 -9.32
CA VAL A 115 -14.61 -3.12 -8.88
C VAL A 115 -15.72 -3.17 -9.94
N ALA A 116 -15.87 -4.32 -10.59
CA ALA A 116 -16.81 -4.62 -11.67
C ALA A 116 -17.22 -3.43 -12.59
N GLY A 117 -16.58 -3.28 -13.74
CA GLY A 117 -17.17 -2.49 -14.83
C GLY A 117 -16.22 -2.07 -15.93
N ALA A 118 -16.38 -2.70 -17.10
CA ALA A 118 -15.99 -2.25 -18.44
C ALA A 118 -14.52 -1.86 -18.71
N LEU A 119 -13.91 -2.68 -19.57
CA LEU A 119 -12.76 -2.31 -20.38
C LEU A 119 -13.23 -1.31 -21.45
N ASP A 120 -12.60 -0.15 -21.53
CA ASP A 120 -12.43 0.59 -22.78
C ASP A 120 -11.03 1.21 -22.78
N VAL A 121 -10.18 0.70 -23.67
CA VAL A 121 -8.85 1.22 -23.98
C VAL A 121 -9.01 2.16 -25.17
N SER A 122 -9.72 3.29 -25.02
CA SER A 122 -9.70 4.35 -26.03
C SER A 122 -10.44 5.61 -25.58
N SER A 123 -9.97 6.35 -24.57
CA SER A 123 -10.14 7.82 -24.53
C SER A 123 -9.40 8.48 -23.39
N ASN A 124 -8.42 9.31 -23.75
CA ASN A 124 -7.72 10.23 -22.87
C ASN A 124 -8.62 11.42 -22.47
N LYS A 125 -9.76 11.16 -21.82
CA LYS A 125 -10.62 12.18 -21.20
C LYS A 125 -10.91 11.79 -19.76
N PHE A 126 -10.35 12.56 -18.83
CA PHE A 126 -10.72 12.53 -17.43
C PHE A 126 -12.15 13.06 -17.30
N ILE A 127 -13.12 12.15 -17.20
CA ILE A 127 -14.47 12.50 -16.78
C ILE A 127 -14.45 12.42 -15.25
N PRO A 128 -14.54 13.54 -14.52
CA PRO A 128 -14.85 13.46 -13.10
C PRO A 128 -16.23 12.81 -13.00
N LEU A 129 -16.30 11.60 -12.42
CA LEU A 129 -17.57 10.99 -12.07
C LEU A 129 -18.19 11.88 -11.00
N SER A 130 -19.10 12.76 -11.42
CA SER A 130 -20.06 13.39 -10.53
C SER A 130 -20.61 12.29 -9.63
N GLU A 131 -20.52 12.57 -8.34
CA GLU A 131 -21.14 11.88 -7.22
C GLU A 131 -22.29 10.95 -7.66
N PRO A 132 -22.28 9.65 -7.28
CA PRO A 132 -23.42 8.79 -7.56
C PRO A 132 -24.65 9.53 -7.05
N ALA A 133 -25.62 9.74 -7.94
CA ALA A 133 -26.81 10.52 -7.65
C ALA A 133 -27.32 10.17 -6.25
N PRO A 134 -27.64 11.17 -5.39
CA PRO A 134 -28.07 10.91 -4.03
C PRO A 134 -29.16 9.86 -4.09
N VAL A 135 -28.90 8.73 -3.44
CA VAL A 135 -29.80 7.58 -3.42
C VAL A 135 -31.18 8.16 -3.10
N PRO A 136 -32.19 8.00 -3.97
CA PRO A 136 -33.51 8.52 -3.67
C PRO A 136 -33.90 7.96 -2.30
N PRO A 137 -34.36 8.79 -1.35
CA PRO A 137 -34.76 8.32 -0.04
C PRO A 137 -35.81 7.25 -0.28
N ILE A 138 -35.45 6.01 0.01
CA ILE A 138 -36.34 4.86 -0.12
C ILE A 138 -37.57 5.20 0.73
N PRO A 139 -38.77 5.36 0.14
CA PRO A 139 -39.96 5.69 0.92
C PRO A 139 -40.14 4.61 2.00
N ASN A 140 -40.48 5.02 3.22
CA ASN A 140 -40.56 4.14 4.41
C ASN A 140 -41.29 2.82 4.17
N GLU A 141 -42.25 2.78 3.25
CA GLU A 141 -43.00 1.57 2.88
C GLU A 141 -42.12 0.48 2.22
N GLN A 142 -41.13 0.86 1.41
CA GLN A 142 -40.19 -0.09 0.80
C GLN A 142 -39.19 -0.65 1.83
N GLN A 143 -38.90 0.09 2.90
CA GLN A 143 -38.13 -0.45 4.03
C GLN A 143 -38.94 -1.49 4.80
N LEU A 144 -40.25 -1.27 4.95
CA LEU A 144 -41.17 -2.23 5.57
C LEU A 144 -41.22 -3.54 4.78
N ALA A 145 -41.34 -3.47 3.45
CA ALA A 145 -41.33 -4.65 2.59
C ALA A 145 -40.07 -5.52 2.78
N ARG A 146 -38.89 -4.88 2.88
CA ARG A 146 -37.63 -5.59 3.14
C ARG A 146 -37.56 -6.21 4.54
N LEU A 147 -38.13 -5.55 5.54
CA LEU A 147 -38.20 -6.12 6.90
C LEU A 147 -39.12 -7.35 6.93
N THR A 148 -40.25 -7.30 6.22
CA THR A 148 -41.17 -8.43 6.08
C THR A 148 -40.50 -9.63 5.40
N ASP A 149 -39.77 -9.40 4.29
CA ASP A 149 -39.02 -10.46 3.60
C ASP A 149 -37.92 -11.07 4.51
N TYR A 150 -37.28 -10.25 5.34
CA TYR A 150 -36.24 -10.71 6.26
C TYR A 150 -36.80 -11.55 7.41
N VAL A 151 -37.97 -11.15 7.95
CA VAL A 151 -38.67 -11.94 8.99
C VAL A 151 -39.13 -13.27 8.41
N ALA A 152 -39.74 -13.27 7.22
CA ALA A 152 -40.17 -14.50 6.54
C ALA A 152 -39.01 -15.46 6.24
N PHE A 153 -37.81 -14.93 5.92
CA PHE A 153 -36.60 -15.72 5.70
C PHE A 153 -36.06 -16.36 6.99
N LEU A 154 -36.25 -15.73 8.15
CA LEU A 154 -35.77 -16.25 9.44
C LEU A 154 -36.78 -17.19 10.13
N GLU A 155 -38.05 -17.14 9.74
CA GLU A 155 -39.11 -18.01 10.27
C GLU A 155 -39.20 -19.38 9.57
N ASN A 156 -38.40 -19.65 8.54
CA ASN A 156 -38.31 -20.94 7.84
C ASN A 156 -36.89 -21.51 7.87
#